data_AF-A0A9E3MTQ2-F1
#
_entry.id   AF-A0A9E3MTQ2-F1
#
_cell.length_a   1.000
_cell.length_b   1.000
_cell.length_c   1.000
_cell.angle_alpha   90.00
_cell.angle_beta   90.00
_cell.angle_gamma   90.00
#
_symmetry.space_group_name_H-M   'P 1'
#
loop_
_entity.id
_entity.type
_entity.pdbx_description
1 polymer ?
#
loop_
_entity_poly.entity_id
_entity_poly.type
_entity_poly.pdbx_seq_one_letter_code
_entity_poly.pdbx_strand_id
1 'polypeptide(L)'
;KSAKDLEGKKVAINTLKNINESAVRESVRKDGGDPDKVKFVELAFDQMPAALDSGQVDAACAVEPALATIKSQGGQVIASPMVDVAQGTTVAMYFTSTRYQQQNADVVKKFQEATAESLAYADAHPDEARQIITTYTKIPASVLAQVTLPKWPAEPNKESVEALAKLGEEDGFFKKTPDVDALLP
;
A
#
# COMPACT_ATOMS: atom_id res chain seq x y z
N LYS A 1 10.08 -8.53 -17.95
CA LYS A 1 10.68 -8.35 -16.62
C LYS A 1 9.69 -8.84 -15.59
N SER A 2 10.15 -9.50 -14.54
CA SER A 2 9.31 -10.03 -13.46
C SER A 2 9.88 -9.61 -12.10
N ALA A 3 9.22 -9.97 -11.00
CA ALA A 3 9.66 -9.58 -9.65
C ALA A 3 11.06 -10.14 -9.33
N LYS A 4 11.40 -11.35 -9.78
CA LYS A 4 12.73 -11.94 -9.64
C LYS A 4 13.85 -11.06 -10.21
N ASP A 5 13.58 -10.30 -11.27
CA ASP A 5 14.57 -9.39 -11.87
C ASP A 5 14.96 -8.21 -10.95
N LEU A 6 14.31 -8.05 -9.79
CA LEU A 6 14.67 -7.07 -8.75
C LEU A 6 15.91 -7.47 -7.94
N GLU A 7 16.39 -8.71 -8.05
CA GLU A 7 17.66 -9.11 -7.41
C GLU A 7 18.82 -8.18 -7.83
N GLY A 8 19.50 -7.60 -6.83
CA GLY A 8 20.61 -6.68 -7.03
C GLY A 8 20.21 -5.25 -7.45
N LYS A 9 18.92 -4.98 -7.64
CA LYS A 9 18.37 -3.68 -8.08
C LYS A 9 18.04 -2.76 -6.93
N LYS A 10 18.10 -1.44 -7.19
CA LYS A 10 17.62 -0.40 -6.29
C LYS A 10 16.12 -0.23 -6.45
N VAL A 11 15.36 -0.54 -5.40
CA VAL A 11 13.90 -0.43 -5.39
C VAL A 11 13.47 0.67 -4.45
N ALA A 12 12.80 1.69 -4.98
CA ALA A 12 12.22 2.73 -4.16
C ALA A 12 10.98 2.21 -3.41
N ILE A 13 10.93 2.47 -2.10
CA ILE A 13 9.77 2.27 -1.24
C ILE A 13 9.59 3.51 -0.36
N ASN A 14 8.41 3.70 0.23
CA ASN A 14 8.16 4.92 1.03
C ASN A 14 8.84 4.90 2.40
N THR A 15 9.06 3.72 2.98
CA THR A 15 9.67 3.55 4.30
C THR A 15 10.20 2.13 4.43
N LEU A 16 11.37 1.95 5.05
CA LEU A 16 11.93 0.65 5.38
C LEU A 16 11.11 -0.03 6.48
N LYS A 17 11.13 -1.36 6.47
CA LYS A 17 10.46 -2.25 7.43
C LYS A 17 8.96 -1.99 7.57
N ASN A 18 8.33 -1.67 6.45
CA ASN A 18 6.89 -1.46 6.36
C ASN A 18 6.23 -2.44 5.38
N ILE A 19 4.91 -2.30 5.22
CA ILE A 19 4.09 -3.14 4.34
C ILE A 19 4.59 -3.17 2.88
N ASN A 20 5.09 -2.06 2.32
CA ASN A 20 5.58 -2.03 0.93
C ASN A 20 6.88 -2.81 0.77
N GLU A 21 7.78 -2.76 1.76
CA GLU A 21 8.99 -3.61 1.74
C GLU A 21 8.61 -5.09 1.79
N SER A 22 7.77 -5.50 2.76
CA SER A 22 7.30 -6.89 2.87
C SER A 22 6.62 -7.37 1.59
N ALA A 23 5.77 -6.53 0.98
CA ALA A 23 5.04 -6.87 -0.23
C ALA A 23 5.97 -7.05 -1.44
N VAL A 24 6.95 -6.16 -1.63
CA VAL A 24 7.94 -6.33 -2.71
C VAL A 24 8.75 -7.60 -2.49
N ARG A 25 9.23 -7.83 -1.25
CA ARG A 25 9.97 -9.05 -0.91
C ARG A 25 9.15 -10.30 -1.22
N GLU A 26 7.85 -10.27 -0.94
CA GLU A 26 6.95 -11.38 -1.27
C GLU A 26 6.75 -11.60 -2.77
N SER A 27 6.60 -10.53 -3.57
CA SER A 27 6.59 -10.66 -5.03
C SER A 27 7.87 -11.35 -5.53
N VAL A 28 9.05 -10.99 -4.99
CA VAL A 28 10.32 -11.62 -5.36
C VAL A 28 10.34 -13.11 -4.97
N ARG A 29 9.93 -13.45 -3.74
CA ARG A 29 9.85 -14.86 -3.29
C ARG A 29 8.92 -15.70 -4.18
N LYS A 30 7.70 -15.21 -4.45
CA LYS A 30 6.71 -15.92 -5.27
C LYS A 30 7.17 -16.16 -6.70
N ASP A 31 8.01 -15.27 -7.23
CA ASP A 31 8.63 -15.39 -8.54
C ASP A 31 9.94 -16.21 -8.52
N GLY A 32 10.27 -16.85 -7.40
CA GLY A 32 11.43 -17.73 -7.23
C GLY A 32 12.77 -17.00 -7.16
N GLY A 33 12.77 -15.76 -6.71
CA GLY A 33 13.96 -14.96 -6.43
C GLY A 33 14.28 -14.86 -4.93
N ASP A 34 15.42 -14.23 -4.66
CA ASP A 34 15.92 -13.95 -3.31
C ASP A 34 15.67 -12.48 -2.92
N PRO A 35 14.72 -12.20 -2.00
CA PRO A 35 14.40 -10.83 -1.59
C PRO A 35 15.54 -10.12 -0.85
N ASP A 36 16.49 -10.85 -0.26
CA ASP A 36 17.63 -10.24 0.46
C ASP A 36 18.65 -9.61 -0.47
N LYS A 37 18.59 -9.92 -1.76
CA LYS A 37 19.44 -9.26 -2.78
C LYS A 37 18.87 -7.95 -3.27
N VAL A 38 17.63 -7.59 -2.91
CA VAL A 38 17.01 -6.32 -3.30
C VAL A 38 17.59 -5.18 -2.44
N LYS A 39 17.92 -4.05 -3.07
CA LYS A 39 18.44 -2.86 -2.38
C LYS A 39 17.32 -1.83 -2.23
N PHE A 40 16.70 -1.76 -1.06
CA PHE A 40 15.63 -0.80 -0.82
C PHE A 40 16.17 0.62 -0.59
N VAL A 41 15.48 1.61 -1.16
CA VAL A 41 15.77 3.05 -1.01
C VAL A 41 14.49 3.76 -0.58
N GLU A 42 14.55 4.50 0.52
CA GLU A 42 13.41 5.31 0.96
C GLU A 42 13.25 6.55 0.10
N LEU A 43 12.09 6.72 -0.52
CA LEU A 43 11.69 7.93 -1.25
C LEU A 43 10.20 8.18 -1.00
N ALA A 44 9.82 9.46 -0.85
CA ALA A 44 8.40 9.81 -0.83
C ALA A 44 7.75 9.43 -2.17
N PHE A 45 6.48 9.02 -2.16
CA PHE A 45 5.80 8.52 -3.36
C PHE A 45 5.79 9.53 -4.52
N ASP A 46 5.72 10.82 -4.23
CA ASP A 46 5.75 11.90 -5.23
C ASP A 46 7.12 12.10 -5.87
N GLN A 47 8.21 11.65 -5.23
CA GLN A 47 9.57 11.69 -5.75
C GLN A 47 9.89 10.48 -6.64
N MET A 48 9.20 9.35 -6.44
CA MET A 48 9.50 8.09 -7.13
C MET A 48 9.44 8.18 -8.66
N PRO A 49 8.48 8.88 -9.31
CA PRO A 49 8.46 8.99 -10.77
C PRO A 49 9.74 9.60 -11.34
N ALA A 50 10.20 10.73 -10.78
CA ALA A 50 11.41 11.41 -11.23
C ALA A 50 12.69 10.60 -10.93
N ALA A 51 12.73 9.91 -9.78
CA ALA A 51 13.86 9.05 -9.42
C ALA A 51 13.99 7.84 -10.36
N LEU A 52 12.86 7.28 -10.81
CA LEU A 52 12.84 6.18 -11.77
C LEU A 52 13.25 6.65 -13.17
N ASP A 53 12.67 7.77 -13.64
CA ASP A 53 12.95 8.33 -14.97
C ASP A 53 14.43 8.73 -15.13
N SER A 54 15.03 9.31 -14.10
CA SER A 54 16.46 9.67 -14.07
C SER A 54 17.41 8.49 -13.85
N GLY A 55 16.90 7.29 -13.56
CA GLY A 55 17.71 6.10 -13.26
C GLY A 55 18.40 6.13 -11.88
N GLN A 56 17.96 7.01 -10.97
CA GLN A 56 18.44 7.01 -9.58
C GLN A 56 18.07 5.70 -8.87
N VAL A 57 16.91 5.14 -9.20
CA VAL A 57 16.43 3.82 -8.81
C VAL A 57 16.08 2.97 -10.05
N ASP A 58 16.18 1.66 -9.93
CA ASP A 58 15.90 0.71 -11.02
C ASP A 58 14.41 0.35 -11.10
N ALA A 59 13.69 0.42 -9.98
CA ALA A 59 12.26 0.17 -9.87
C ALA A 59 11.66 0.96 -8.69
N ALA A 60 10.34 1.09 -8.65
CA ALA A 60 9.62 1.76 -7.58
C ALA A 60 8.33 1.01 -7.21
N CYS A 61 8.12 0.79 -5.90
CA CYS A 61 6.83 0.36 -5.36
C CYS A 61 5.96 1.60 -5.12
N ALA A 62 5.26 2.04 -6.15
CA ALA A 62 4.45 3.25 -6.13
C ALA A 62 2.96 2.95 -5.93
N VAL A 63 2.27 3.88 -5.27
CA VAL A 63 0.80 3.93 -5.18
C VAL A 63 0.24 5.00 -6.11
N GLU A 64 -1.07 5.02 -6.30
CA GLU A 64 -1.71 6.09 -7.05
C GLU A 64 -1.63 7.43 -6.28
N PRO A 65 -1.42 8.57 -6.95
CA PRO A 65 -1.33 8.74 -8.41
C PRO A 65 0.10 8.62 -9.00
N ALA A 66 1.12 8.30 -8.18
CA ALA A 66 2.50 8.17 -8.65
C ALA A 66 2.65 7.03 -9.66
N LEU A 67 1.91 5.92 -9.48
CA LEU A 67 1.86 4.81 -10.44
C LEU A 67 1.33 5.27 -11.81
N ALA A 68 0.20 5.97 -11.87
CA ALA A 68 -0.31 6.52 -13.13
C ALA A 68 0.69 7.46 -13.81
N THR A 69 1.41 8.27 -13.02
CA THR A 69 2.47 9.16 -13.53
C THR A 69 3.61 8.36 -14.18
N ILE A 70 4.15 7.35 -13.48
CA ILE A 70 5.20 6.46 -14.01
C ILE A 70 4.76 5.78 -15.31
N LYS A 71 3.52 5.26 -15.35
CA LYS A 71 2.98 4.63 -16.56
C LYS A 71 2.89 5.61 -17.72
N SER A 72 2.48 6.86 -17.46
CA SER A 72 2.42 7.91 -18.49
C SER A 72 3.79 8.28 -19.07
N GLN A 73 4.86 8.05 -18.31
CA GLN A 73 6.25 8.24 -18.72
C GLN A 73 6.86 6.98 -19.39
N GLY A 74 6.07 5.92 -19.61
CA GLY A 74 6.50 4.69 -20.25
C GLY A 74 6.99 3.59 -19.30
N GLY A 75 6.81 3.76 -17.99
CA GLY A 75 7.12 2.73 -17.00
C GLY A 75 6.27 1.46 -17.17
N GLN A 76 6.88 0.30 -16.91
CA GLN A 76 6.23 -1.01 -17.01
C GLN A 76 5.93 -1.58 -15.61
N VAL A 77 4.70 -2.05 -15.41
CA VAL A 77 4.31 -2.82 -14.22
C VAL A 77 4.83 -4.26 -14.36
N ILE A 78 5.58 -4.74 -13.36
CA ILE A 78 6.20 -6.07 -13.37
C ILE A 78 5.69 -7.00 -12.26
N ALA A 79 4.97 -6.44 -11.28
CA ALA A 79 4.41 -7.14 -10.12
C ALA A 79 3.23 -6.33 -9.55
N SER A 80 2.42 -6.97 -8.71
CA SER A 80 1.31 -6.34 -7.98
C SER A 80 1.47 -6.64 -6.49
N PRO A 81 2.40 -5.97 -5.78
CA PRO A 81 2.90 -6.44 -4.49
C PRO A 81 1.83 -6.70 -3.44
N MET A 82 0.82 -5.84 -3.33
CA MET A 82 -0.26 -6.02 -2.35
C MET A 82 -1.16 -7.22 -2.68
N VAL A 83 -1.34 -7.56 -3.96
CA VAL A 83 -2.05 -8.78 -4.38
C VAL A 83 -1.17 -10.01 -4.17
N ASP A 84 0.13 -9.85 -4.38
CA ASP A 84 1.13 -10.91 -4.16
C ASP A 84 1.26 -11.26 -2.68
N VAL A 85 0.95 -10.36 -1.74
CA VAL A 85 0.77 -10.73 -0.32
C VAL A 85 -0.46 -11.62 -0.15
N ALA A 86 -1.64 -11.07 -0.45
CA ALA A 86 -2.92 -11.75 -0.41
C ALA A 86 -3.93 -11.04 -1.32
N GLN A 87 -4.93 -11.78 -1.83
CA GLN A 87 -6.03 -11.14 -2.54
C GLN A 87 -6.83 -10.26 -1.56
N GLY A 88 -7.02 -8.99 -1.91
CA GLY A 88 -7.75 -8.05 -1.06
C GLY A 88 -7.00 -7.63 0.20
N THR A 89 -5.67 -7.49 0.12
CA THR A 89 -4.84 -7.05 1.25
C THR A 89 -5.33 -5.74 1.87
N THR A 90 -5.51 -5.75 3.19
CA THR A 90 -5.77 -4.54 3.97
C THR A 90 -4.52 -3.68 4.05
N VAL A 91 -4.54 -2.53 3.37
CA VAL A 91 -3.39 -1.61 3.28
C VAL A 91 -3.38 -0.58 4.41
N ALA A 92 -4.56 -0.14 4.86
CA ALA A 92 -4.69 0.90 5.87
C ALA A 92 -5.90 0.64 6.79
N MET A 93 -5.76 1.08 8.04
CA MET A 93 -6.80 1.01 9.07
C MET A 93 -6.77 2.27 9.92
N TYR A 94 -7.91 2.63 10.52
CA TYR A 94 -7.98 3.64 11.57
C TYR A 94 -7.87 2.99 12.94
N PHE A 95 -7.15 3.63 13.86
CA PHE A 95 -7.05 3.20 15.24
C PHE A 95 -7.25 4.37 16.19
N THR A 96 -7.76 4.08 17.39
CA THR A 96 -7.85 5.02 18.50
C THR A 96 -7.30 4.38 19.77
N SER A 97 -6.94 5.19 20.76
CA SER A 97 -6.46 4.66 22.03
C SER A 97 -7.58 3.94 22.80
N THR A 98 -7.23 2.86 23.51
CA THR A 98 -8.16 2.14 24.40
C THR A 98 -8.83 3.09 25.40
N ARG A 99 -8.08 4.06 25.93
CA ARG A 99 -8.62 5.09 26.84
C ARG A 99 -9.72 5.92 26.18
N TYR A 100 -9.49 6.39 24.96
CA TYR A 100 -10.46 7.20 24.25
C TYR A 100 -11.73 6.40 23.95
N GLN A 101 -11.57 5.13 23.52
CA GLN A 101 -12.69 4.21 23.29
C GLN A 101 -13.53 4.00 24.55
N GLN A 102 -12.90 3.76 25.70
CA GLN A 102 -13.61 3.54 26.96
C GLN A 102 -14.35 4.80 27.44
N GLN A 103 -13.80 5.98 27.17
CA GLN A 103 -14.38 7.26 27.63
C GLN A 103 -15.42 7.83 26.66
N ASN A 104 -15.34 7.49 25.37
CA ASN A 104 -16.14 8.08 24.30
C ASN A 104 -16.68 7.01 23.34
N ALA A 105 -17.19 5.90 23.88
CA ALA A 105 -17.63 4.74 23.09
C ALA A 105 -18.70 5.10 22.05
N ASP A 106 -19.59 6.05 22.36
CA ASP A 106 -20.62 6.51 21.42
C ASP A 106 -20.02 7.31 20.25
N VAL A 107 -19.01 8.15 20.51
CA VAL A 107 -18.30 8.92 19.48
C VAL A 107 -17.55 7.97 18.55
N VAL A 108 -16.85 6.98 19.10
CA VAL A 108 -16.11 6.02 18.26
C VAL A 108 -17.07 5.17 17.44
N LYS A 109 -18.19 4.71 18.02
CA LYS A 109 -19.22 3.99 17.26
C LYS A 109 -19.75 4.83 16.10
N LYS A 110 -20.11 6.09 16.33
CA LYS A 110 -20.56 7.01 15.27
C LYS A 110 -19.49 7.25 14.21
N PHE A 111 -18.22 7.34 14.60
CA PHE A 111 -17.11 7.46 13.67
C PHE A 111 -16.96 6.21 12.80
N GLN A 112 -17.08 5.01 13.37
CA GLN A 112 -17.06 3.75 12.62
C GLN A 112 -18.21 3.68 11.61
N GLU A 113 -19.44 3.99 12.05
CA GLU A 113 -20.64 4.02 11.19
C GLU A 113 -20.47 5.02 10.03
N ALA A 114 -20.08 6.26 10.33
CA ALA A 114 -19.85 7.29 9.31
C ALA A 114 -18.72 6.92 8.35
N THR A 115 -17.67 6.26 8.83
CA THR A 115 -16.58 5.77 7.97
C THR A 115 -17.07 4.66 7.04
N ALA A 116 -17.82 3.68 7.55
CA ALA A 116 -18.39 2.61 6.74
C ALA A 116 -19.34 3.14 5.66
N GLU A 117 -20.20 4.12 6.01
CA GLU A 117 -21.07 4.81 5.05
C GLU A 117 -20.26 5.54 3.97
N SER A 118 -19.21 6.28 4.37
CA SER A 118 -18.35 6.99 3.43
C SER A 118 -17.59 6.06 2.49
N LEU A 119 -17.11 4.91 2.98
CA LEU A 119 -16.41 3.90 2.19
C LEU A 119 -17.36 3.25 1.16
N ALA A 120 -18.57 2.87 1.59
CA ALA A 120 -19.60 2.36 0.69
C ALA A 120 -20.02 3.40 -0.37
N TYR A 121 -20.11 4.67 0.01
CA TYR A 121 -20.40 5.76 -0.92
C TYR A 121 -19.30 5.89 -1.99
N ALA A 122 -18.03 5.87 -1.59
CA ALA A 122 -16.90 5.96 -2.53
C ALA A 122 -16.88 4.80 -3.54
N ASP A 123 -17.19 3.58 -3.10
CA ASP A 123 -17.31 2.41 -3.98
C ASP A 123 -18.48 2.54 -4.98
N ALA A 124 -19.59 3.16 -4.58
CA ALA A 124 -20.76 3.39 -5.43
C ALA A 124 -20.61 4.63 -6.35
N HIS A 125 -19.72 5.57 -6.02
CA HIS A 125 -19.51 6.84 -6.74
C HIS A 125 -18.03 7.02 -7.16
N PRO A 126 -17.48 6.13 -8.00
CA PRO A 126 -16.06 6.13 -8.33
C PRO A 126 -15.60 7.42 -9.03
N ASP A 127 -16.46 8.07 -9.81
CA ASP A 127 -16.10 9.32 -10.49
C ASP A 127 -15.92 10.47 -9.52
N GLU A 128 -16.82 10.60 -8.53
CA GLU A 128 -16.68 11.57 -7.45
C GLU A 128 -15.43 11.28 -6.61
N ALA A 129 -15.23 10.02 -6.21
CA ALA A 129 -14.04 9.58 -5.47
C ALA A 129 -12.73 9.92 -6.21
N ARG A 130 -12.71 9.75 -7.54
CA ARG A 130 -11.57 10.15 -8.37
C ARG A 130 -11.36 11.65 -8.36
N GLN A 131 -12.42 12.46 -8.46
CA GLN A 131 -12.27 13.92 -8.44
C GLN A 131 -11.66 14.44 -7.13
N ILE A 132 -11.91 13.77 -6.00
CA ILE A 132 -11.33 14.14 -4.70
C ILE A 132 -9.79 14.16 -4.75
N ILE A 133 -9.14 13.35 -5.58
CA ILE A 133 -7.67 13.33 -5.76
C ILE A 133 -7.13 14.71 -6.17
N THR A 134 -7.91 15.48 -6.95
CA THR A 134 -7.54 16.84 -7.40
C THR A 134 -7.53 17.88 -6.28
N THR A 135 -8.17 17.59 -5.15
CA THR A 135 -8.26 18.54 -4.02
C THR A 135 -6.96 18.62 -3.21
N TYR A 136 -6.14 17.55 -3.26
CA TYR A 136 -4.88 17.45 -2.52
C TYR A 136 -3.67 17.12 -3.39
N THR A 137 -3.85 16.94 -4.71
CA THR A 137 -2.76 16.74 -5.68
C THR A 137 -2.90 17.70 -6.87
N LYS A 138 -1.80 17.92 -7.60
CA LYS A 138 -1.75 18.80 -8.79
C LYS A 138 -1.52 18.01 -10.09
N ILE A 139 -2.08 16.80 -10.18
CA ILE A 139 -1.86 15.93 -11.35
C ILE A 139 -2.66 16.40 -12.57
N PRO A 140 -2.13 16.21 -13.80
CA PRO A 140 -2.89 16.48 -15.02
C PRO A 140 -4.15 15.61 -15.14
N ALA A 141 -5.18 16.13 -15.80
CA ALA A 141 -6.42 15.38 -16.05
C ALA A 141 -6.19 14.06 -16.80
N SER A 142 -5.20 14.00 -17.68
CA SER A 142 -4.79 12.78 -18.40
C SER A 142 -4.19 11.71 -17.49
N VAL A 143 -3.54 12.10 -16.39
CA VAL A 143 -3.03 11.18 -15.37
C VAL A 143 -4.16 10.76 -14.44
N LEU A 144 -5.00 11.70 -14.02
CA LEU A 144 -6.18 11.42 -13.19
C LEU A 144 -7.08 10.35 -13.81
N ALA A 145 -7.33 10.43 -15.12
CA ALA A 145 -8.14 9.47 -15.85
C ALA A 145 -7.55 8.05 -15.88
N GLN A 146 -6.25 7.91 -15.62
CA GLN A 146 -5.54 6.61 -15.59
C GLN A 146 -5.42 6.04 -14.18
N VAL A 147 -5.83 6.78 -13.15
CA VAL A 147 -5.78 6.31 -11.76
C VAL A 147 -6.70 5.11 -11.58
N THR A 148 -6.10 4.03 -11.09
CA THR A 148 -6.84 2.85 -10.65
C THR A 148 -7.34 3.09 -9.23
N LEU A 149 -8.66 3.17 -9.06
CA LEU A 149 -9.23 3.34 -7.72
C LEU A 149 -9.13 2.04 -6.92
N PRO A 150 -8.83 2.13 -5.60
CA PRO A 150 -8.89 0.97 -4.73
C PRO A 150 -10.35 0.55 -4.50
N LYS A 151 -10.51 -0.59 -3.82
CA LYS A 151 -11.76 -0.93 -3.15
C LYS A 151 -11.75 -0.39 -1.72
N TRP A 152 -12.93 -0.12 -1.18
CA TRP A 152 -13.10 0.47 0.15
C TRP A 152 -13.94 -0.45 1.03
N PRO A 153 -13.45 -1.66 1.37
CA PRO A 153 -14.15 -2.52 2.32
C PRO A 153 -14.20 -1.84 3.69
N ALA A 154 -15.34 -1.94 4.37
CA ALA A 154 -15.50 -1.42 5.72
C ALA A 154 -14.73 -2.25 6.75
N GLU A 155 -14.64 -3.57 6.52
CA GLU A 155 -13.96 -4.51 7.41
C GLU A 155 -12.56 -4.87 6.88
N PRO A 156 -11.57 -5.05 7.78
CA PRO A 156 -10.27 -5.54 7.40
C PRO A 156 -10.33 -7.01 6.96
N ASN A 157 -9.50 -7.37 5.99
CA ASN A 157 -9.23 -8.74 5.60
C ASN A 157 -8.21 -9.31 6.59
N LYS A 158 -8.70 -10.02 7.61
CA LYS A 158 -7.88 -10.58 8.69
C LYS A 158 -6.76 -11.48 8.17
N GLU A 159 -7.06 -12.36 7.22
CA GLU A 159 -6.08 -13.28 6.63
C GLU A 159 -4.92 -12.52 5.99
N SER A 160 -5.20 -11.38 5.35
CA SER A 160 -4.14 -10.54 4.78
C SER A 160 -3.26 -9.88 5.83
N VAL A 161 -3.83 -9.48 6.98
CA VAL A 161 -3.07 -8.89 8.09
C VAL A 161 -2.19 -9.96 8.75
N GLU A 162 -2.71 -11.18 8.92
CA GLU A 162 -1.93 -12.33 9.38
C GLU A 162 -0.78 -12.69 8.42
N ALA A 163 -1.04 -12.65 7.12
CA ALA A 163 -0.01 -12.87 6.11
C ALA A 163 1.10 -11.82 6.21
N LEU A 164 0.75 -10.54 6.35
CA LEU A 164 1.73 -9.47 6.57
C LEU A 164 2.50 -9.62 7.87
N ALA A 165 1.85 -10.01 8.96
CA ALA A 165 2.51 -10.26 10.24
C ALA A 165 3.54 -11.39 10.12
N LYS A 166 3.19 -12.49 9.44
CA LYS A 166 4.10 -13.60 9.17
C LYS A 166 5.29 -13.17 8.31
N LEU A 167 5.04 -12.43 7.22
CA LEU A 167 6.10 -11.94 6.35
C LEU A 167 7.05 -10.98 7.09
N GLY A 168 6.49 -10.07 7.91
CA GLY A 168 7.30 -9.16 8.73
C GLY A 168 8.13 -9.89 9.81
N GLU A 169 7.63 -11.01 10.34
CA GLU A 169 8.41 -11.88 11.23
C GLU A 169 9.54 -12.58 10.47
N GLU A 170 9.24 -13.18 9.31
CA GLU A 170 10.23 -13.82 8.44
C GLU A 170 11.34 -12.85 8.03
N ASP A 171 10.98 -11.59 7.76
CA ASP A 171 11.89 -10.51 7.37
C ASP A 171 12.57 -9.79 8.54
N GLY A 172 12.28 -10.19 9.79
CA GLY A 172 12.90 -9.59 10.98
C GLY A 172 12.53 -8.12 11.19
N PHE A 173 11.34 -7.71 10.74
CA PHE A 173 10.84 -6.34 10.93
C PHE A 173 10.42 -6.10 12.38
N PHE A 174 10.02 -7.16 13.09
CA PHE A 174 9.55 -7.08 14.46
C PHE A 174 10.61 -7.55 15.46
N LYS A 175 10.66 -6.88 16.62
CA LYS A 175 11.37 -7.42 17.80
C LYS A 175 10.59 -8.54 18.47
N LYS A 176 9.26 -8.46 18.40
CA LYS A 176 8.29 -9.44 18.89
C LYS A 176 7.11 -9.44 17.93
N THR A 177 6.68 -10.63 17.50
CA THR A 177 5.54 -10.82 16.60
C THR A 177 4.28 -10.19 17.19
N PRO A 178 3.58 -9.33 16.43
CA PRO A 178 2.32 -8.74 16.87
C PRO A 178 1.23 -9.79 17.07
N ASP A 179 0.40 -9.58 18.08
CA ASP A 179 -0.83 -10.36 18.28
C ASP A 179 -1.94 -9.74 17.42
N VAL A 180 -2.25 -10.37 16.29
CA VAL A 180 -3.23 -9.85 15.32
C VAL A 180 -4.64 -9.89 15.91
N ASP A 181 -4.96 -10.90 16.73
CA ASP A 181 -6.26 -11.03 17.40
C ASP A 181 -6.50 -9.91 18.42
N ALA A 182 -5.43 -9.40 19.02
CA ALA A 182 -5.51 -8.24 19.92
C ALA A 182 -5.59 -6.89 19.19
N LEU A 183 -5.25 -6.84 17.89
CA LEU A 183 -5.22 -5.61 17.09
C LEU A 183 -6.50 -5.40 16.28
N LEU A 184 -7.16 -6.47 15.85
CA LEU A 184 -8.37 -6.44 15.05
C LEU A 184 -9.62 -6.62 15.94
N PRO A 185 -10.77 -6.04 15.55
CA PRO A 185 -12.04 -6.26 16.22
C PRO A 185 -12.55 -7.70 16.10
#